data_AF-A0A969EMY8-F1
#
_entry.id   AF-A0A969EMY8-F1
#
_cell.length_a   1.000
_cell.length_b   1.000
_cell.length_c   1.000
_cell.angle_alpha   90.00
_cell.angle_beta   90.00
_cell.angle_gamma   90.00
#
_symmetry.space_group_name_H-M   'P 1'
#
loop_
_entity.id
_entity.type
_entity.pdbx_description
1 polymer ?
#
loop_
_entity_poly.entity_id
_entity_poly.type
_entity_poly.pdbx_seq_one_letter_code
_entity_poly.pdbx_strand_id
1 'polypeptide(L)' 'MPKHFSDFYNQCPVLTSEDNFRVFRLQLVEATRQVLDNLLALLGIEAPEVM' A
#
# COMPACT_ATOMS: atom_id res chain seq x y z
N MET A 1 1.12 -11.79 -6.34
CA MET A 1 1.20 -10.78 -5.28
C MET A 1 1.00 -9.35 -5.78
N PRO A 2 1.71 -8.82 -6.81
CA PRO A 2 1.58 -7.40 -7.18
C PRO A 2 0.25 -7.02 -7.87
N LYS A 3 -0.34 -7.92 -8.68
CA LYS A 3 -1.63 -7.67 -9.36
C LYS A 3 -2.77 -7.31 -8.41
N HIS A 4 -2.89 -8.04 -7.30
CA HIS A 4 -3.99 -7.84 -6.34
C HIS A 4 -3.93 -6.47 -5.65
N PHE A 5 -2.74 -5.87 -5.49
CA PHE A 5 -2.60 -4.53 -4.91
C PHE A 5 -3.00 -3.44 -5.91
N SER A 6 -2.56 -3.55 -7.18
CA SER A 6 -3.03 -2.65 -8.24
C SER A 6 -4.53 -2.74 -8.46
N ASP A 7 -5.10 -3.95 -8.41
CA ASP A 7 -6.55 -4.15 -8.54
C ASP A 7 -7.31 -3.51 -7.37
N PHE A 8 -6.81 -3.63 -6.13
CA PHE A 8 -7.39 -2.98 -4.95
C PHE A 8 -7.36 -1.45 -5.03
N TYR A 9 -6.25 -0.86 -5.46
CA TYR A 9 -6.08 0.59 -5.57
C TYR A 9 -7.04 1.19 -6.63
N ASN A 10 -7.29 0.47 -7.72
CA ASN A 10 -8.21 0.87 -8.78
C ASN A 10 -9.69 0.71 -8.38
N GLN A 11 -10.03 -0.34 -7.64
CA GLN A 11 -11.42 -0.67 -7.29
C GLN A 11 -11.92 0.05 -6.03
N CYS A 12 -11.03 0.55 -5.17
CA CYS A 12 -11.38 1.23 -3.93
C CYS A 12 -10.77 2.65 -3.90
N PRO A 13 -11.54 3.71 -4.17
CA PRO A 13 -11.05 5.07 -4.08
C PRO A 13 -10.73 5.41 -2.61
N VAL A 14 -9.47 5.29 -2.21
CA VAL A 14 -9.02 5.54 -0.82
C VAL A 14 -9.10 7.03 -0.46
N LEU A 15 -9.02 7.92 -1.46
CA LEU A 15 -8.96 9.37 -1.28
C LEU A 15 -10.31 10.08 -1.28
N THR A 16 -11.36 9.48 -1.86
CA THR A 16 -12.68 10.11 -2.05
C THR A 16 -13.84 9.43 -1.31
N SER A 17 -13.60 8.36 -0.56
CA SER A 17 -14.64 7.68 0.22
C SER A 17 -14.77 8.28 1.62
N GLU A 18 -15.96 8.84 1.93
CA GLU A 18 -16.34 9.38 3.26
C GLU A 18 -16.55 8.30 4.34
N ASP A 19 -16.26 7.04 4.04
CA ASP A 19 -16.69 5.93 4.87
C ASP A 19 -15.74 5.58 6.02
N ASN A 20 -16.33 5.08 7.10
CA ASN A 20 -15.71 4.54 8.32
C ASN A 20 -14.54 3.54 8.07
N PHE A 21 -14.38 3.05 6.84
CA PHE A 21 -13.33 2.13 6.42
C PHE A 21 -12.07 2.82 5.88
N ARG A 22 -12.05 4.15 5.69
CA ARG A 22 -10.88 4.88 5.19
C ARG A 22 -9.64 4.66 6.06
N VAL A 23 -9.78 4.74 7.38
CA VAL A 23 -8.68 4.51 8.33
C VAL A 23 -8.16 3.08 8.22
N PHE A 24 -9.06 2.10 8.14
CA PHE A 24 -8.69 0.70 7.96
C PHE A 24 -7.90 0.47 6.67
N ARG A 25 -8.35 1.05 5.55
CA ARG A 25 -7.66 0.95 4.25
C ARG A 25 -6.30 1.64 4.27
N LEU A 26 -6.18 2.80 4.92
CA LEU A 26 -4.89 3.49 5.09
C LEU A 26 -3.91 2.65 5.91
N GLN A 27 -4.36 2.05 7.01
CA GLN A 27 -3.52 1.16 7.82
C GLN A 27 -3.08 -0.09 7.04
N LEU A 28 -3.95 -0.65 6.21
CA LEU A 28 -3.60 -1.80 5.36
C LEU A 28 -2.54 -1.44 4.31
N VAL A 29 -2.66 -0.28 3.67
CA VAL A 29 -1.67 0.22 2.71
C VAL A 29 -0.33 0.48 3.40
N GLU A 30 -0.33 1.12 4.58
CA GLU A 30 0.89 1.40 5.33
C GLU A 30 1.60 0.13 5.79
N ALA A 31 0.85 -0.87 6.29
CA ALA A 31 1.41 -2.17 6.65
C ALA A 31 2.04 -2.86 5.42
N THR A 32 1.41 -2.76 4.26
CA THR A 32 1.94 -3.31 3.01
C THR A 32 3.22 -2.60 2.58
N ARG A 33 3.25 -1.26 2.67
CA ARG A 33 4.43 -0.42 2.40
C ARG A 33 5.60 -0.83 3.29
N GLN A 34 5.37 -0.97 4.59
CA GLN A 34 6.41 -1.37 5.54
C GLN A 34 7.02 -2.74 5.23
N VAL A 35 6.19 -3.71 4.81
CA VAL A 35 6.69 -5.04 4.42
C VAL A 35 7.56 -4.95 3.16
N LEU A 36 7.14 -4.15 2.17
CA LEU A 36 7.91 -3.96 0.94
C LEU A 36 9.23 -3.25 1.21
N ASP A 37 9.24 -2.21 2.04
CA ASP A 37 10.47 -1.50 2.44
C ASP A 37 11.45 -2.45 3.12
N ASN A 38 10.96 -3.28 4.06
CA ASN A 38 11.80 -4.27 4.74
C ASN A 38 12.39 -5.29 3.75
N LEU A 39 11.59 -5.77 2.80
CA LEU A 39 12.05 -6.72 1.78
C LEU A 39 13.10 -6.08 0.86
N LEU A 40 12.87 -4.86 0.41
CA LEU A 40 13.81 -4.14 -0.47
C LEU A 40 15.11 -3.83 0.27
N ALA A 41 15.04 -3.40 1.53
CA ALA A 41 16.21 -3.20 2.39
C ALA A 41 17.03 -4.49 2.57
N LEU A 42 16.37 -5.63 2.79
CA LEU A 42 17.05 -6.93 2.88
C LEU A 42 17.74 -7.34 1.57
N LEU A 43 17.20 -6.91 0.43
CA LEU A 43 17.78 -7.14 -0.89
C LEU A 43 18.86 -6.10 -1.26
N GLY A 44 19.10 -5.09 -0.42
CA GLY A 44 20.02 -3.99 -0.70
C GLY A 44 19.51 -3.04 -1.78
N ILE A 45 18.19 -3.01 -2.01
CA ILE A 45 17.51 -2.16 -2.98
C ILE A 45 16.85 -1.01 -2.22
N GLU A 46 17.11 0.22 -2.63
CA GLU A 46 16.47 1.39 -2.05
C GLU A 46 15.02 1.48 -2.57
N ALA A 47 14.05 1.51 -1.64
CA ALA A 47 12.64 1.61 -2.01
C ALA A 47 12.33 3.03 -2.50
N PRO A 48 11.59 3.21 -3.61
CA PRO A 48 11.19 4.53 -4.07
C PRO A 48 10.23 5.19 -3.06
N GLU A 49 10.51 6.44 -2.68
CA GLU A 49 9.67 7.23 -1.75
C GLU A 49 8.29 7.57 -2.31
N VAL A 50 8.08 7.39 -3.62
CA VAL A 50 6.80 7.60 -4.29
C VAL A 50 6.26 6.25 -4.74
N MET A 51 5.22 5.76 -4.06
CA MET A 51 4.36 4.66 -4.53
C MET A 51 3.24 5.18 -5.43
#